data_AF-A0A4Y8BZE6-F1
#
_entry.id   AF-A0A4Y8BZE6-F1
#
_cell.length_a   1.000
_cell.length_b   1.000
_cell.length_c   1.000
_cell.angle_alpha   90.00
_cell.angle_beta   90.00
_cell.angle_gamma   90.00
#
_symmetry.space_group_name_H-M   'P 1'
#
loop_
_entity.id
_entity.type
_entity.pdbx_description
1 polymer ?
#
loop_
_entity_poly.entity_id
_entity_poly.type
_entity_poly.pdbx_seq_one_letter_code
_entity_poly.pdbx_strand_id
1 'polypeptide(L)' 'FGISWQHYYIQSENLKFHRQMALKLISEKKAFACFCTEEELEAKKELAKKQGKAYRYDGTCEKLADIDVLECE' A
#
# COMPACT_ATOMS: atom_id res chain seq x y z
N PHE A 1 28.41 7.66 -20.95
CA PHE A 1 28.05 8.57 -19.85
C PHE A 1 29.18 8.85 -18.85
N GLY A 2 30.28 8.08 -18.75
CA GLY A 2 31.47 8.50 -17.97
C GLY A 2 31.24 8.71 -16.46
N ILE A 3 30.14 8.22 -15.92
CA ILE A 3 29.78 8.32 -14.50
C ILE A 3 30.26 7.05 -13.81
N SER A 4 31.04 7.22 -12.75
CA SER A 4 31.41 6.15 -11.81
C SER A 4 30.73 6.40 -10.47
N TRP A 5 30.36 5.33 -9.78
CA TRP A 5 29.80 5.37 -8.43
C TRP A 5 30.77 4.72 -7.45
N GLN A 6 30.79 5.21 -6.22
CA GLN A 6 31.59 4.60 -5.14
C GLN A 6 30.89 3.39 -4.52
N HIS A 7 29.56 3.41 -4.48
CA HIS A 7 28.75 2.37 -3.88
C HIS A 7 27.49 2.14 -4.73
N TYR A 8 26.99 0.92 -4.73
CA TYR A 8 25.68 0.58 -5.27
C TYR A 8 24.93 -0.25 -4.22
N TYR A 9 23.61 -0.13 -4.22
CA TYR A 9 22.74 -0.86 -3.31
C TYR A 9 21.63 -1.51 -4.11
N ILE A 10 21.33 -2.77 -3.79
CA ILE A 10 20.25 -3.52 -4.43
C ILE A 10 19.06 -3.54 -3.49
N GLN A 11 17.92 -2.98 -3.93
CA GLN A 11 16.74 -2.85 -3.07
C GLN A 11 16.18 -4.21 -2.62
N SER A 12 16.21 -5.21 -3.49
CA SER A 12 15.73 -6.57 -3.20
C SER A 12 16.57 -7.30 -2.16
N GLU A 13 17.83 -6.92 -1.95
CA GLU A 13 18.68 -7.47 -0.88
C GLU A 13 18.33 -6.90 0.51
N ASN A 14 17.49 -5.85 0.57
CA ASN A 14 17.18 -5.12 1.80
C ASN A 14 15.73 -5.36 2.32
N LEU A 15 15.08 -6.45 1.90
CA LEU A 15 13.69 -6.79 2.28
C LEU A 15 13.44 -6.82 3.80
N LYS A 16 14.45 -7.21 4.59
CA LYS A 16 14.36 -7.18 6.06
C LYS A 16 14.03 -5.78 6.59
N PHE A 17 14.71 -4.75 6.09
CA PHE A 17 14.52 -3.38 6.54
C PHE A 17 13.18 -2.82 6.06
N HIS A 18 12.75 -3.14 4.84
CA HIS A 18 11.43 -2.75 4.33
C HIS A 18 10.31 -3.27 5.22
N ARG A 19 10.36 -4.55 5.61
CA ARG A 19 9.39 -5.17 6.52
C ARG A 19 9.40 -4.52 7.90
N GLN A 20 10.57 -4.29 8.48
CA GLN A 20 10.69 -3.62 9.79
C GLN A 20 10.08 -2.21 9.78
N MET A 21 10.30 -1.44 8.71
CA MET A 21 9.73 -0.11 8.58
C MET A 21 8.22 -0.14 8.35
N ALA A 22 7.71 -1.06 7.53
CA ALA A 22 6.27 -1.25 7.35
C ALA A 22 5.57 -1.61 8.67
N LEU A 23 6.12 -2.56 9.44
CA LEU A 23 5.58 -2.95 10.74
C LEU A 23 5.61 -1.79 11.75
N LYS A 24 6.65 -0.95 11.73
CA LYS A 24 6.73 0.25 12.55
C LYS A 24 5.62 1.25 12.21
N LEU A 25 5.30 1.44 10.94
CA LEU A 25 4.22 2.35 10.53
C LEU A 25 2.85 1.83 10.98
N ILE A 26 2.63 0.52 10.90
CA ILE A 26 1.40 -0.11 11.40
C ILE A 26 1.30 0.06 12.92
N SER A 27 2.36 -0.23 13.68
CA SER A 27 2.34 -0.11 15.14
C SER A 27 2.18 1.33 15.63
N GLU A 28 2.68 2.31 14.87
CA GLU A 28 2.50 3.74 15.14
C GLU A 28 1.14 4.30 14.65
N LYS A 29 0.24 3.45 14.15
CA LYS A 29 -1.06 3.84 13.57
C LYS A 29 -0.94 4.86 12.42
N LYS A 30 0.17 4.81 11.68
CA LYS A 30 0.46 5.63 10.49
C LYS A 30 0.20 4.87 9.18
N ALA A 31 -0.13 3.59 9.27
CA ALA A 31 -0.53 2.73 8.16
C ALA A 31 -1.59 1.72 8.65
N PHE A 32 -2.31 1.13 7.70
CA PHE A 32 -3.36 0.14 7.94
C PHE A 32 -3.23 -1.02 6.94
N ALA A 33 -3.85 -2.16 7.23
CA ALA A 33 -3.96 -3.28 6.30
C ALA A 33 -5.15 -3.06 5.36
N CYS A 34 -4.94 -3.26 4.05
CA CYS A 34 -5.99 -3.20 3.05
C CYS A 34 -6.32 -4.60 2.58
N PHE A 35 -7.62 -4.91 2.54
CA PHE A 35 -8.16 -6.22 2.15
C PHE A 35 -8.98 -6.13 0.86
N CYS A 36 -9.00 -4.97 0.19
CA CYS A 36 -9.72 -4.84 -1.07
C CYS A 36 -9.12 -5.74 -2.15
N THR A 37 -9.96 -6.44 -2.90
CA THR A 37 -9.50 -7.28 -4.01
C THR A 37 -9.12 -6.42 -5.22
N GLU A 38 -8.37 -7.00 -6.15
CA GLU A 38 -8.05 -6.33 -7.42
C GLU A 38 -9.32 -5.98 -8.21
N GLU A 39 -10.33 -6.86 -8.23
CA GLU A 39 -11.60 -6.63 -8.90
C GLU A 39 -12.37 -5.45 -8.29
N GLU A 40 -12.39 -5.34 -6.96
CA GLU A 40 -13.01 -4.21 -6.26
C GLU A 40 -12.32 -2.89 -6.58
N LEU A 41 -10.98 -2.88 -6.56
CA LEU A 41 -10.20 -1.70 -6.89
C LEU A 41 -10.40 -1.28 -8.35
N GLU A 42 -10.50 -2.25 -9.27
CA GLU A 42 -10.71 -1.98 -10.69
C GLU A 42 -12.12 -1.44 -10.97
N ALA A 43 -13.15 -2.00 -10.32
CA ALA A 43 -14.50 -1.47 -10.40
C ALA A 43 -14.58 0.00 -9.96
N LYS A 44 -13.86 0.36 -8.89
CA LYS A 44 -13.79 1.75 -8.40
C LYS A 44 -13.02 2.67 -9.35
N LYS A 45 -11.92 2.21 -9.96
CA LYS A 45 -11.20 2.98 -10.99
C LYS A 45 -12.07 3.26 -12.21
N GLU A 46 -12.76 2.25 -12.72
CA GLU A 46 -13.64 2.41 -13.88
C GLU A 46 -14.84 3.32 -13.57
N LEU A 47 -15.37 3.28 -12.35
CA LEU A 47 -16.37 4.25 -11.90
C LEU A 47 -15.83 5.69 -11.90
N ALA A 48 -14.63 5.93 -11.34
CA ALA A 48 -14.02 7.27 -11.33
C ALA A 48 -13.79 7.80 -12.76
N LYS A 49 -13.32 6.93 -13.66
CA LYS A 49 -13.13 7.22 -15.08
C LYS A 49 -14.43 7.59 -15.79
N LYS A 50 -15.51 6.81 -15.58
CA LYS A 50 -16.85 7.13 -16.11
C LYS A 50 -17.38 8.47 -15.61
N GLN A 51 -17.01 8.87 -14.40
CA GLN A 51 -17.36 10.16 -13.82
C GLN A 51 -16.42 11.31 -14.24
N GLY A 52 -15.40 11.04 -15.07
CA GLY A 52 -14.41 12.05 -15.47
C GLY A 52 -13.55 12.57 -14.32
N LYS A 53 -13.37 11.79 -13.24
CA LYS A 53 -12.61 12.17 -12.05
C LYS A 53 -11.33 11.33 -11.94
N ALA A 54 -10.29 11.93 -11.38
CA ALA A 54 -9.08 11.20 -11.03
C ALA A 54 -9.38 10.17 -9.93
N TYR A 55 -8.98 8.92 -10.15
CA TYR A 55 -9.10 7.88 -9.14
C TYR A 55 -8.18 8.17 -7.95
N ARG A 56 -8.73 8.03 -6.75
CA ARG A 56 -8.00 7.96 -5.48
C ARG A 56 -8.60 6.82 -4.67
N TYR A 57 -7.76 6.12 -3.92
CA TYR A 57 -8.28 5.16 -2.94
C TYR A 57 -9.20 5.89 -1.97
N ASP A 58 -10.36 5.30 -1.71
CA ASP A 58 -11.48 5.92 -1.00
C ASP A 58 -11.41 5.75 0.52
N GLY A 59 -10.37 5.07 1.03
CA GLY A 59 -10.18 4.82 2.45
C GLY A 59 -11.04 3.67 3.00
N THR A 60 -11.53 2.76 2.15
CA THR A 60 -12.39 1.64 2.55
C THR A 60 -11.85 0.87 3.76
N CYS A 61 -10.56 0.54 3.78
CA CYS A 61 -9.94 -0.20 4.88
C CYS A 61 -9.27 0.70 5.94
N GLU A 62 -9.31 2.03 5.79
CA GLU A 62 -8.55 2.95 6.67
C GLU A 62 -9.10 2.99 8.11
N LYS A 63 -10.39 2.69 8.28
CA LYS A 63 -11.12 2.82 9.55
C LYS A 63 -11.76 1.51 10.03
N LEU A 64 -11.28 0.36 9.55
CA LEU A 64 -11.74 -0.93 10.05
C LEU A 64 -11.43 -1.07 11.54
N ALA A 65 -12.35 -1.68 12.30
CA ALA A 65 -12.08 -2.01 13.68
C ALA A 65 -11.14 -3.22 13.76
N ASP A 66 -10.42 -3.36 14.87
CA ASP A 66 -9.47 -4.47 15.06
C ASP A 66 -10.14 -5.85 14.88
N ILE A 67 -11.43 -5.98 15.22
CA ILE A 67 -12.19 -7.22 15.01
C ILE A 67 -12.43 -7.50 13.53
N ASP A 68 -12.79 -6.49 12.74
CA ASP A 68 -13.03 -6.64 11.30
C ASP A 68 -11.75 -7.04 10.58
N VAL A 69 -10.60 -6.51 11.01
CA VAL A 69 -9.28 -6.84 10.45
C VAL A 69 -8.90 -8.31 10.70
N LEU A 70 -9.32 -8.88 11.83
CA LEU A 70 -9.07 -10.30 12.16
C LEU A 70 -9.96 -11.26 11.37
N GLU A 71 -11.13 -10.80 10.93
CA GLU A 71 -12.12 -11.59 10.18
C GLU A 71 -11.96 -11.46 8.66
N CYS A 72 -11.18 -10.49 8.17
CA CYS A 72 -10.85 -10.35 6.76
C CYS A 72 -9.85 -11.45 6.34
N GLU A 73 -10.33 -12.41 5.53
CA GLU A 73 -9.50 -13.41 4.83
C GLU A 73 -8.97 -12.91 3.48
#